data_AF-A0A382U9C5-F1
#
_entry.id   AF-A0A382U9C5-F1
#
_cell.length_a   1.000
_cell.length_b   1.000
_cell.length_c   1.000
_cell.angle_alpha   90.00
_cell.angle_beta   90.00
_cell.angle_gamma   90.00
#
_symmetry.space_group_name_H-M   'P 1'
#
loop_
_entity.id
_entity.type
_entity.pdbx_description
1 polymer ?
#
loop_
_entity_poly.entity_id
_entity_poly.type
_entity_poly.pdbx_seq_one_letter_code
_entity_poly.pdbx_strand_id
1 'polypeptide(L)'
;MFSFSRNQSQTINIPNIGPVLLEKSKRAKHINISVKPPAKIRVAVPRGISYKKAAAFANTKVNWIKKTLHKMSLRQENLVKLQPVNRNEAK
;
A
#
# COMPACT_ATOMS: atom_id res chain seq x y z
N MET A 1 -14.19 23.96 11.49
CA MET A 1 -15.12 23.16 10.66
C MET A 1 -14.36 21.98 10.05
N PHE A 2 -14.10 20.93 10.84
CA PHE A 2 -13.34 19.76 10.38
C PHE A 2 -14.26 18.84 9.57
N SER A 3 -14.20 18.97 8.24
CA SER A 3 -14.88 18.02 7.36
C SER A 3 -14.28 16.62 7.57
N PHE A 4 -14.96 15.77 8.34
CA PHE A 4 -14.81 14.32 8.28
C PHE A 4 -15.28 13.84 6.91
N SER A 5 -14.42 14.00 5.89
CA SER A 5 -14.62 13.36 4.60
C SER A 5 -14.46 11.87 4.84
N ARG A 6 -15.58 11.16 5.03
CA ARG A 6 -15.65 9.71 5.08
C ARG A 6 -15.09 9.18 3.77
N ASN A 7 -13.81 8.81 3.74
CA ASN A 7 -13.19 8.23 2.56
C ASN A 7 -13.83 6.86 2.36
N GLN A 8 -14.62 6.70 1.30
CA GLN A 8 -15.17 5.41 0.94
C GLN A 8 -14.01 4.47 0.60
N SER A 9 -14.02 3.27 1.16
CA SER A 9 -13.02 2.26 0.87
C SER A 9 -13.67 0.90 0.68
N GLN A 10 -13.04 0.07 -0.14
CA GLN A 10 -13.47 -1.27 -0.46
C GLN A 10 -12.25 -2.18 -0.53
N THR A 11 -12.29 -3.30 0.18
CA THR A 11 -11.25 -4.32 0.07
C THR A 11 -11.65 -5.32 -1.00
N ILE A 12 -10.74 -5.61 -1.92
CA ILE A 12 -10.89 -6.66 -2.92
C ILE A 12 -9.78 -7.69 -2.72
N ASN A 13 -10.07 -8.95 -3.03
CA ASN A 13 -9.05 -9.99 -3.04
C ASN A 13 -8.53 -10.16 -4.48
N ILE A 14 -7.23 -9.99 -4.67
CA ILE A 14 -6.58 -10.23 -5.97
C ILE A 14 -5.84 -11.56 -5.91
N PRO A 15 -6.10 -12.51 -6.83
CA PRO A 15 -5.38 -13.77 -6.86
C PRO A 15 -3.87 -13.53 -6.99
N ASN A 16 -3.08 -14.34 -6.28
CA ASN A 16 -1.61 -14.27 -6.21
C ASN A 16 -1.00 -13.05 -5.48
N ILE A 17 -1.81 -12.19 -4.87
CA ILE A 17 -1.34 -11.03 -4.09
C ILE A 17 -2.01 -10.98 -2.71
N GLY A 18 -3.32 -11.26 -2.66
CA GLY A 18 -4.12 -11.19 -1.44
C GLY A 18 -4.98 -9.91 -1.36
N PRO A 19 -5.32 -9.46 -0.14
CA PRO A 19 -6.26 -8.36 0.07
C PRO A 19 -5.67 -7.00 -0.31
N VAL A 20 -6.40 -6.27 -1.14
CA VAL A 20 -6.04 -4.93 -1.61
C VAL A 20 -7.12 -3.94 -1.20
N LEU A 21 -6.73 -2.92 -0.44
CA LEU A 21 -7.62 -1.85 -0.01
C LEU A 21 -7.71 -0.77 -1.10
N LEU A 22 -8.86 -0.66 -1.76
CA LEU A 22 -9.18 0.46 -2.63
C LEU A 22 -9.77 1.60 -1.79
N GLU A 23 -9.14 2.76 -1.75
CA GLU A 23 -9.63 3.91 -0.99
C GLU A 23 -9.85 5.11 -1.92
N LYS A 24 -11.06 5.67 -1.91
CA LYS A 24 -11.37 6.91 -2.61
C LYS A 24 -10.69 8.07 -1.91
N SER A 25 -9.86 8.79 -2.65
CA SER A 25 -9.17 9.98 -2.15
C SER A 25 -9.51 11.20 -2.99
N LYS A 26 -9.83 12.30 -2.31
CA LYS A 26 -9.93 13.64 -2.91
C LYS A 26 -8.57 14.16 -3.41
N ARG A 27 -7.48 13.71 -2.79
CA ARG A 27 -6.11 14.19 -3.07
C ARG A 27 -5.45 13.44 -4.22
N ALA A 28 -5.94 12.24 -4.54
CA ALA A 28 -5.36 11.43 -5.61
C ALA A 28 -5.76 11.97 -6.98
N LYS A 29 -4.77 12.40 -7.77
CA LYS A 29 -4.95 12.76 -9.19
C LYS A 29 -4.89 11.54 -10.11
N HIS A 30 -4.16 10.50 -9.71
CA HIS A 30 -3.98 9.25 -10.45
C HIS A 30 -4.22 8.04 -9.55
N ILE A 31 -4.40 6.85 -10.15
CA ILE A 31 -4.46 5.59 -9.38
C ILE A 31 -3.07 5.29 -8.84
N ASN A 32 -2.89 5.41 -7.53
CA ASN A 32 -1.60 5.17 -6.88
C ASN A 32 -1.65 3.88 -6.06
N ILE A 33 -0.63 3.04 -6.20
CA ILE A 33 -0.49 1.80 -5.43
C ILE A 33 0.60 2.02 -4.38
N SER A 34 0.27 1.73 -3.13
CA SER A 34 1.18 1.80 -1.99
C SER A 34 1.25 0.43 -1.34
N VAL A 35 2.47 -0.10 -1.19
CA VAL A 35 2.75 -1.36 -0.50
C VAL A 35 3.46 -1.01 0.80
N LYS A 36 2.87 -1.38 1.94
CA LYS A 36 3.44 -1.16 3.28
C LYS A 36 3.68 -2.51 3.98
N PRO A 37 4.81 -2.68 4.70
CA PRO A 37 5.01 -3.83 5.57
C PRO A 37 3.94 -3.89 6.67
N PRO A 38 3.55 -5.08 7.17
CA PRO A 38 4.02 -6.40 6.75
C PRO A 38 3.41 -6.94 5.43
N ALA A 39 2.18 -6.55 5.05
CA ALA A 39 1.56 -6.98 3.78
C ALA A 39 0.38 -6.07 3.34
N LYS A 40 0.41 -4.79 3.70
CA LYS A 40 -0.72 -3.88 3.48
C LYS A 40 -0.60 -3.21 2.11
N ILE A 41 -1.48 -3.59 1.19
CA ILE A 41 -1.56 -2.98 -0.14
C ILE A 41 -2.75 -2.03 -0.19
N ARG A 42 -2.49 -0.80 -0.59
CA ARG A 42 -3.48 0.26 -0.72
C ARG A 42 -3.45 0.84 -2.12
N VAL A 43 -4.62 0.98 -2.73
CA VAL A 43 -4.80 1.66 -4.00
C VAL A 43 -5.62 2.92 -3.76
N ALA A 44 -5.00 4.08 -3.94
CA ALA A 44 -5.70 5.35 -3.88
C ALA A 44 -6.44 5.57 -5.21
N VAL A 45 -7.76 5.74 -5.14
CA VAL A 45 -8.65 5.89 -6.28
C VAL A 45 -9.15 7.34 -6.35
N PRO A 46 -8.90 8.06 -7.45
CA PRO A 46 -9.51 9.37 -7.68
C PRO A 46 -11.04 9.30 -7.70
N ARG A 47 -11.71 10.40 -7.34
CA ARG A 47 -13.19 10.43 -7.24
C ARG A 47 -13.88 10.02 -8.54
N GLY A 48 -13.38 10.48 -9.69
CA GLY A 48 -13.94 10.19 -11.02
C GLY A 48 -13.65 8.79 -11.56
N ILE A 49 -12.93 7.93 -10.84
CA ILE A 49 -12.55 6.59 -11.30
C ILE A 49 -13.31 5.53 -10.50
N SER A 50 -13.97 4.59 -11.17
CA SER A 50 -14.66 3.49 -10.50
C SER A 50 -13.69 2.50 -9.83
N TYR A 51 -14.14 1.80 -8.79
CA TYR A 51 -13.35 0.75 -8.14
C TYR A 51 -12.98 -0.37 -9.12
N LYS A 52 -13.87 -0.71 -10.07
CA LYS A 52 -13.58 -1.71 -11.11
C LYS A 52 -12.38 -1.34 -11.97
N LYS A 53 -12.28 -0.07 -12.38
CA LYS A 53 -11.13 0.42 -13.16
C LYS A 53 -9.84 0.43 -12.33
N ALA A 54 -9.94 0.79 -11.04
CA ALA A 54 -8.81 0.70 -10.12
C ALA A 54 -8.35 -0.74 -9.88
N ALA A 55 -9.28 -1.69 -9.76
CA ALA A 55 -9.00 -3.12 -9.63
C ALA A 55 -8.31 -3.67 -10.89
N ALA A 56 -8.82 -3.33 -12.08
CA ALA A 56 -8.19 -3.70 -13.34
C ALA A 56 -6.75 -3.16 -13.43
N PHE A 57 -6.52 -1.91 -13.02
CA PHE A 57 -5.18 -1.34 -12.96
C PHE A 57 -4.26 -2.06 -11.96
N ALA A 58 -4.78 -2.43 -10.78
CA ALA A 58 -4.01 -3.21 -9.81
C ALA A 58 -3.63 -4.60 -10.38
N ASN A 59 -4.55 -5.24 -11.12
CA ASN A 59 -4.30 -6.51 -11.80
C ASN A 59 -3.18 -6.40 -12.86
N THR A 60 -3.12 -5.32 -13.64
CA THR A 60 -2.03 -5.16 -14.62
C THR A 60 -0.67 -4.92 -13.95
N LYS A 61 -0.66 -4.44 -12.70
CA LYS A 61 0.55 -4.19 -11.92
C LYS A 61 0.93 -5.32 -10.97
N VAL A 62 0.32 -6.51 -11.09
CA VAL A 62 0.58 -7.66 -10.21
C VAL A 62 2.07 -7.98 -10.08
N ASN A 63 2.79 -8.05 -11.20
CA ASN A 63 4.22 -8.38 -11.21
C ASN A 63 5.05 -7.31 -10.47
N TRP A 64 4.69 -6.04 -10.62
CA TRP A 64 5.35 -4.95 -9.90
C TRP A 64 5.07 -5.01 -8.39
N ILE A 65 3.84 -5.33 -7.99
CA ILE A 65 3.46 -5.48 -6.58
C ILE A 65 4.26 -6.62 -5.95
N LYS A 66 4.34 -7.79 -6.61
CA LYS A 66 5.12 -8.95 -6.14
C LYS A 66 6.60 -8.61 -5.92
N LYS A 67 7.24 -7.97 -6.92
CA LYS A 67 8.64 -7.52 -6.81
C LYS A 67 8.83 -6.54 -5.66
N THR A 68 7.87 -5.63 -5.47
CA THR A 68 7.91 -4.64 -4.39
C THR A 68 7.75 -5.28 -3.03
N LEU A 69 6.83 -6.23 -2.86
CA LEU A 69 6.66 -7.00 -1.62
C LEU A 69 7.94 -7.76 -1.25
N HIS A 70 8.56 -8.44 -2.22
CA HIS A 70 9.82 -9.16 -1.99
C HIS A 70 10.94 -8.20 -1.53
N LYS A 71 11.11 -7.07 -2.22
CA LYS A 71 12.09 -6.03 -1.83
C LYS A 71 11.83 -5.48 -0.43
N MET A 72 10.55 -5.30 -0.05
CA MET A 72 10.18 -4.79 1.27
C MET A 72 10.40 -5.84 2.37
N SER A 73 10.15 -7.14 2.11
CA SER A 73 10.45 -8.24 3.04
C SER A 73 11.93 -8.30 3.36
N LEU A 74 12.78 -8.29 2.32
CA LEU A 74 14.24 -8.26 2.50
C LEU A 74 14.69 -7.05 3.32
N ARG A 75 14.09 -5.88 3.10
CA ARG A 75 14.39 -4.68 3.89
C ARG A 75 13.98 -4.86 5.36
N GLN A 76 12.80 -5.41 5.61
CA GLN A 76 12.30 -5.67 6.96
C GLN A 76 13.21 -6.65 7.70
N GLU A 77 13.60 -7.76 7.06
CA GLU A 77 14.54 -8.74 7.63
C GLU A 77 15.89 -8.10 7.98
N ASN A 78 16.43 -7.25 7.10
CA ASN A 78 17.66 -6.53 7.38
C ASN A 78 17.49 -5.52 8.53
N LEU A 79 16.34 -4.84 8.64
CA LEU A 79 16.05 -3.95 9.78
C LEU A 79 15.93 -4.72 11.10
N VAL A 80 15.39 -5.94 11.08
CA VAL A 80 15.32 -6.80 12.28
C VAL A 80 16.72 -7.29 12.69
N LYS A 81 17.62 -7.54 11.72
CA LYS A 81 19.02 -7.92 11.99
C LYS A 81 19.85 -6.76 12.54
N LEU A 82 19.54 -5.53 12.13
CA LEU A 82 20.12 -4.33 12.72
C LEU A 82 19.44 -4.07 14.08
N GLN A 83 19.97 -4.72 15.13
CA GLN A 83 19.59 -4.45 16.51
C GLN A 83 19.60 -2.93 16.81
N PRO A 84 18.76 -2.47 17.75
CA PRO A 84 18.58 -1.04 18.01
C PRO A 84 19.94 -0.39 18.31
N VAL A 85 20.25 0.69 17.58
CA VAL A 85 21.36 1.57 17.92
C VAL A 85 21.10 2.09 19.33
N ASN A 86 21.80 1.51 20.31
CA ASN A 86 21.72 1.91 21.70
C ASN A 86 22.25 3.34 21.77
N ARG A 87 21.34 4.32 21.93
CA ARG A 87 21.72 5.72 22.16
C ARG A 87 22.64 5.89 23.37
N ASN A 88 22.65 4.89 24.27
CA ASN A 88 23.45 4.84 25.49
C ASN A 88 24.91 4.40 25.28
N GLU A 89 25.33 4.01 24.07
CA GLU A 89 26.70 3.55 23.76
C GLU A 89 27.61 4.64 23.16
N ALA A 90 27.08 5.83 22.85
CA ALA A 90 27.90 6.97 22.46
C ALA A 90 28.44 7.67 23.71
N LYS A 91 29.54 7.14 24.25
CA LYS A 91 30.33 7.79 25.29
C LYS A 91 31.35 8.75 24.67
#